data_AF-T1BV15-F1
#
_entry.id   AF-T1BV15-F1
#
_cell.length_a   1.000
_cell.length_b   1.000
_cell.length_c   1.000
_cell.angle_alpha   90.00
_cell.angle_beta   90.00
_cell.angle_gamma   90.00
#
_symmetry.space_group_name_H-M   'P 1'
#
loop_
_entity.id
_entity.type
_entity.pdbx_description
1 polymer ?
#
loop_
_entity_poly.entity_id
_entity_poly.type
_entity_poly.pdbx_seq_one_letter_code
_entity_poly.pdbx_strand_id
1 'polypeptide(L)'
;MREVVDAFFRERSIVNHHLASFNDFLPTNDNPNSRMQRIVDESRVSEDSLDRGIIRLDVQKTKSTIMVRVGRRRDGRSNQIGSTAEPTILIGQ
;
A
#
# COMPACT_ATOMS: atom_id res chain seq x y z
N MET A 1 39.27 -14.00 -12.97
CA MET A 1 37.81 -14.34 -12.90
C MET A 1 37.14 -13.67 -11.72
N ARG A 2 37.70 -13.78 -10.50
CA ARG A 2 37.18 -13.12 -9.29
C ARG A 2 37.08 -11.60 -9.40
N GLU A 3 38.10 -10.95 -9.95
CA GLU A 3 38.15 -9.49 -10.13
C GLU A 3 37.08 -8.95 -11.09
N VAL A 4 36.73 -9.71 -12.13
CA VAL A 4 35.68 -9.35 -13.09
C VAL A 4 34.30 -9.51 -12.45
N VAL A 5 34.12 -10.56 -11.65
CA VAL A 5 32.90 -10.79 -10.88
C VAL A 5 32.73 -9.69 -9.82
N ASP A 6 33.78 -9.34 -9.09
CA ASP A 6 33.77 -8.28 -8.08
C ASP A 6 33.50 -6.90 -8.71
N ALA A 7 34.09 -6.60 -9.87
CA ALA A 7 33.81 -5.37 -10.61
C ALA A 7 32.34 -5.31 -11.09
N PHE A 8 31.78 -6.42 -11.58
CA PHE A 8 30.40 -6.50 -12.05
C PHE A 8 29.38 -6.33 -10.92
N PHE A 9 29.61 -6.97 -9.76
CA PHE A 9 28.74 -6.83 -8.57
C PHE A 9 28.94 -5.50 -7.83
N ARG A 10 30.08 -4.83 -7.99
CA ARG A 10 30.31 -3.47 -7.48
C ARG A 10 29.43 -2.43 -8.17
N GLU A 11 29.19 -2.57 -9.47
CA GLU A 11 28.33 -1.66 -10.24
C GLU A 11 26.84 -2.01 -10.14
N ARG A 12 26.50 -3.29 -9.93
CA ARG A 12 25.12 -3.77 -9.79
C ARG A 12 24.97 -4.62 -8.54
N SER A 13 24.94 -3.96 -7.38
CA SER A 13 24.59 -4.64 -6.13
C SER A 13 23.11 -5.06 -6.17
N ILE A 14 22.87 -6.35 -6.42
CA ILE A 14 21.55 -6.98 -6.37
C ILE A 14 20.92 -6.80 -4.98
N VAL A 15 21.76 -6.86 -3.93
CA VAL A 15 21.35 -6.65 -2.54
C VAL A 15 20.76 -5.25 -2.35
N ASN A 16 21.38 -4.21 -2.94
CA ASN A 16 20.86 -2.84 -2.86
C ASN A 16 19.50 -2.72 -3.57
N HIS A 17 19.31 -3.41 -4.70
CA HIS A 17 18.03 -3.41 -5.41
C HIS A 17 16.90 -4.06 -4.58
N HIS A 18 17.20 -5.16 -3.90
CA HIS A 18 16.24 -5.80 -3.00
C HIS A 18 15.93 -4.94 -1.78
N LEU A 19 16.94 -4.33 -1.15
CA LEU A 19 16.76 -3.39 -0.03
C LEU A 19 15.89 -2.20 -0.45
N ALA A 20 16.17 -1.59 -1.61
CA ALA A 20 15.37 -0.49 -2.13
C ALA A 20 13.92 -0.90 -2.38
N SER A 21 13.70 -2.09 -2.97
CA SER A 21 12.35 -2.62 -3.25
C SER A 21 11.58 -2.90 -1.96
N PHE A 22 12.27 -3.45 -0.95
CA PHE A 22 11.68 -3.74 0.35
C PHE A 22 11.31 -2.45 1.10
N ASN A 23 12.20 -1.46 1.13
CA ASN A 23 11.94 -0.18 1.78
C ASN A 23 10.81 0.61 1.08
N ASP A 24 10.72 0.56 -0.24
CA ASP A 24 9.61 1.17 -1.01
C ASP A 24 8.26 0.50 -0.71
N PHE A 25 8.29 -0.77 -0.32
CA PHE A 25 7.09 -1.52 0.01
C PHE A 25 6.56 -1.23 1.43
N LEU A 26 7.45 -1.09 2.41
CA LEU A 26 7.06 -0.95 3.81
C LEU A 26 6.44 0.41 4.15
N PRO A 27 5.32 0.46 4.88
CA PRO A 27 4.72 1.69 5.39
C PRO A 27 5.42 2.14 6.68
N THR A 28 6.46 2.96 6.56
CA THR A 28 7.17 3.58 7.67
C THR A 28 6.78 5.06 7.81
N ASN A 29 7.18 5.72 8.90
CA ASN A 29 6.86 7.14 9.14
C ASN A 29 7.44 8.08 8.06
N ASP A 30 8.59 7.72 7.49
CA ASP A 30 9.25 8.41 6.38
C ASP A 30 8.73 7.97 4.99
N ASN A 31 7.99 6.86 4.92
CA ASN A 31 7.32 6.37 3.71
C ASN A 31 5.81 6.13 3.92
N PRO A 32 5.02 7.18 4.23
CA PRO A 32 3.58 7.05 4.49
C PRO A 32 2.77 6.69 3.24
N ASN A 33 3.34 6.82 2.03
CA ASN A 33 2.71 6.46 0.77
C ASN A 33 3.37 5.22 0.12
N SER A 34 3.78 4.27 0.95
CA SER A 34 4.42 3.03 0.50
C SER A 34 3.54 2.21 -0.44
N ARG A 35 4.15 1.25 -1.15
CA ARG A 35 3.36 0.33 -2.00
C ARG A 35 2.32 -0.44 -1.20
N MET A 36 2.64 -0.85 0.03
CA MET A 36 1.67 -1.54 0.88
C MET A 36 0.45 -0.65 1.17
N GLN A 37 0.66 0.63 1.52
CA GLN A 37 -0.44 1.55 1.76
C GLN A 37 -1.31 1.71 0.51
N ARG A 38 -0.68 1.87 -0.67
CA ARG A 38 -1.40 1.98 -1.95
C ARG A 38 -2.22 0.74 -2.28
N ILE A 39 -1.70 -0.47 -2.00
CA ILE A 39 -2.45 -1.72 -2.20
C ILE A 39 -3.71 -1.71 -1.33
N VAL A 40 -3.60 -1.29 -0.07
CA VAL A 40 -4.74 -1.23 0.85
C VAL A 40 -5.76 -0.18 0.41
N ASP A 41 -5.30 0.98 -0.04
CA ASP A 41 -6.15 2.05 -0.57
C ASP A 41 -6.92 1.65 -1.83
N GLU A 42 -6.38 0.70 -2.60
CA GLU A 42 -6.96 0.18 -3.85
C GLU A 42 -7.76 -1.11 -3.65
N SER A 43 -7.65 -1.75 -2.49
CA SER A 43 -8.29 -3.03 -2.19
C SER A 43 -9.82 -2.99 -2.36
N ARG A 44 -10.37 -4.07 -2.92
CA ARG A 44 -11.79 -4.28 -3.17
C ARG A 44 -12.15 -5.72 -2.82
N VAL A 45 -13.30 -5.90 -2.18
CA VAL A 45 -13.80 -7.23 -1.79
C VAL A 45 -14.61 -7.89 -2.90
N SER A 46 -15.16 -7.09 -3.83
CA SER A 46 -15.96 -7.59 -4.94
C SER A 46 -15.72 -6.74 -6.19
N GLU A 47 -15.77 -7.34 -7.38
CA GLU A 47 -15.55 -6.61 -8.65
C GLU A 47 -16.57 -5.49 -8.87
N ASP A 48 -17.81 -5.70 -8.42
CA ASP A 48 -18.91 -4.73 -8.50
C ASP A 48 -18.81 -3.59 -7.48
N SER A 49 -17.92 -3.71 -6.48
CA SER A 49 -17.75 -2.67 -5.46
C SER A 49 -17.00 -1.48 -6.04
N LEU A 50 -17.65 -0.33 -6.17
CA LEU A 50 -17.00 0.90 -6.60
C LEU A 50 -16.09 1.48 -5.51
N ASP A 51 -16.40 1.18 -4.25
CA ASP A 51 -15.72 1.68 -3.06
C ASP A 51 -14.36 1.00 -2.84
N ARG A 52 -13.27 1.76 -3.02
CA ARG A 52 -11.89 1.29 -2.79
C ARG A 52 -11.47 1.52 -1.35
N GLY A 53 -10.72 0.58 -0.78
CA GLY A 53 -10.27 0.64 0.61
C GLY A 53 -11.42 0.56 1.62
N ILE A 54 -12.60 0.09 1.19
CA ILE A 54 -13.78 -0.09 2.03
C ILE A 54 -14.30 -1.51 1.83
N ILE A 55 -14.52 -2.20 2.95
CA ILE A 55 -15.13 -3.52 3.00
C ILE A 55 -16.59 -3.31 3.41
N ARG A 56 -17.51 -3.54 2.48
CA ARG A 56 -18.94 -3.57 2.77
C ARG A 56 -19.35 -4.98 3.17
N LEU A 57 -19.97 -5.10 4.34
CA LEU A 57 -20.48 -6.39 4.81
C LEU A 57 -21.81 -6.74 4.12
N ASP A 58 -22.06 -8.03 4.00
CA ASP A 58 -23.32 -8.55 3.46
C ASP A 58 -24.48 -8.18 4.38
N VAL A 59 -25.39 -7.37 3.85
CA VAL A 59 -26.56 -6.84 4.54
C VAL A 59 -27.50 -7.97 4.98
N GLN A 60 -27.58 -9.08 4.23
CA GLN A 60 -28.41 -10.22 4.59
C GLN A 60 -27.93 -10.88 5.89
N LYS A 61 -26.61 -10.87 6.12
CA LYS A 61 -25.99 -11.42 7.34
C LYS A 61 -25.99 -10.44 8.50
N THR A 62 -25.80 -9.15 8.23
CA THR A 62 -25.63 -8.10 9.27
C THR A 62 -26.89 -7.32 9.60
N LYS A 63 -28.01 -7.54 8.88
CA LYS A 63 -29.31 -6.84 9.03
C LYS A 63 -29.25 -5.31 8.86
N SER A 64 -28.08 -4.76 8.58
CA SER A 64 -27.78 -3.33 8.48
C SER A 64 -26.60 -3.13 7.52
N THR A 65 -26.45 -1.93 6.96
CA THR A 65 -25.32 -1.62 6.08
C THR A 65 -24.12 -1.23 6.92
N ILE A 66 -23.14 -2.13 7.04
CA ILE A 66 -21.87 -1.87 7.72
C ILE A 66 -20.77 -1.70 6.67
N MET A 67 -20.04 -0.60 6.78
CA MET A 67 -18.88 -0.28 5.94
C MET A 67 -17.65 -0.12 6.82
N VAL A 68 -16.66 -0.97 6.61
CA VAL A 68 -15.38 -0.92 7.32
C VAL A 68 -14.36 -0.27 6.38
N ARG A 69 -13.84 0.89 6.76
CA ARG A 69 -12.78 1.56 6.00
C ARG A 69 -11.41 1.08 6.45
N VAL A 70 -10.63 0.56 5.52
CA VAL A 70 -9.27 0.06 5.74
C VAL A 70 -8.24 0.96 5.07
N GLY A 71 -8.56 1.53 3.91
CA GLY A 71 -7.71 2.48 3.19
C GLY A 71 -7.92 3.93 3.63
N ARG A 72 -7.07 4.82 3.12
CA ARG A 72 -7.16 6.26 3.33
C ARG A 72 -8.44 6.84 2.76
N ARG A 73 -8.97 7.85 3.44
CA ARG A 73 -10.19 8.53 3.02
C ARG A 73 -9.94 9.29 1.71
N ARG A 74 -10.87 9.12 0.77
CA ARG A 74 -10.88 9.81 -0.53
C ARG A 74 -11.87 10.96 -0.52
N ASP A 75 -11.57 11.99 -1.29
CA ASP A 75 -12.49 13.10 -1.51
C ASP A 75 -13.63 12.68 -2.43
N GLY A 76 -14.87 12.91 -2.00
CA GLY A 76 -16.07 12.47 -2.73
C GLY A 76 -16.27 13.13 -4.11
N ARG A 77 -15.53 14.19 -4.42
CA ARG A 77 -15.59 14.89 -5.73
C ARG A 77 -14.53 14.41 -6.72
N SER A 78 -13.32 14.14 -6.27
CA SER A 78 -12.18 13.79 -7.14
C SER A 78 -11.82 12.31 -7.11
N ASN A 79 -12.36 11.55 -6.14
CA ASN A 79 -11.96 10.18 -5.83
C ASN A 79 -10.45 10.02 -5.57
N GLN A 80 -9.77 11.13 -5.28
CA GLN A 80 -8.36 11.18 -4.95
C GLN A 80 -8.18 11.10 -3.44
N ILE A 81 -7.03 10.56 -3.05
CA ILE A 81 -6.59 10.57 -1.66
C ILE A 81 -6.04 11.97 -1.39
N GLY A 82 -6.48 12.59 -0.29
CA GLY A 82 -5.97 13.90 0.11
C GLY A 82 -4.45 13.87 0.28
N SER A 83 -3.75 14.92 -0.16
CA SER A 83 -2.28 14.99 -0.07
C SER A 83 -1.76 14.92 1.37
N THR A 84 -2.60 15.27 2.35
CA THR A 84 -2.32 15.23 3.78
C THR A 84 -2.97 14.04 4.49
N ALA A 85 -3.44 13.02 3.75
CA ALA A 85 -4.09 11.87 4.35
C ALA A 85 -3.08 10.99 5.09
N GLU A 86 -3.30 10.81 6.40
CA GLU A 86 -2.48 9.94 7.24
C GLU A 86 -2.56 8.48 6.77
N PRO A 87 -1.45 7.72 6.82
CA PRO A 87 -1.45 6.29 6.50
C PRO A 87 -2.34 5.51 7.47
N THR A 88 -2.94 4.42 6.99
CA THR A 88 -3.78 3.54 7.82
C THR A 88 -3.04 2.31 8.34
N ILE A 89 -1.83 2.06 7.82
CA ILE A 89 -0.96 0.96 8.23
C ILE A 89 0.44 1.54 8.47
N LEU A 90 1.09 1.09 9.55
CA LEU A 90 2.42 1.52 9.95
C LEU A 90 3.19 0.32 10.49
N ILE A 91 4.49 0.25 10.19
CA ILE A 91 5.42 -0.76 10.72
C ILE A 91 6.58 -0.06 11.41
N GLY A 92 6.93 -0.51 12.62
CA GLY A 92 8.10 -0.03 13.38
C GLY A 92 7.88 1.33 14.05
N GLN A 93 6.97 1.37 15.03
CA GLN A 93 6.74 2.55 15.87
C GLN A 93 7.93 2.90 16.76
#